data_AF-A0A1L5KKR3-F1
#
_entry.id   AF-A0A1L5KKR3-F1
#
_cell.length_a   1.000
_cell.length_b   1.000
_cell.length_c   1.000
_cell.angle_alpha   90.00
_cell.angle_beta   90.00
_cell.angle_gamma   90.00
#
_symmetry.space_group_name_H-M   'P 1'
#
loop_
_entity.id
_entity.type
_entity.pdbx_description
1 polymer ?
#
loop_
_entity_poly.entity_id
_entity_poly.type
_entity_poly.pdbx_seq_one_letter_code
_entity_poly.pdbx_strand_id
1 'polypeptide(L)' 'MIYVMMALYQEAHGLIRELELKKNTAYAPFEVFDNESAGIRLVVTGVGEIAAAAATAAVCARDGADA' A
#
# COMPACT_ATOMS: atom_id res chain seq x y z
N MET A 1 3.73 12.01 -0.02
CA MET A 1 3.18 10.69 0.33
C MET A 1 4.33 9.78 0.75
N ILE A 2 4.22 9.10 1.89
CA ILE A 2 5.16 8.08 2.37
C ILE A 2 4.56 6.72 2.06
N TYR A 3 5.36 5.81 1.48
CA TYR A 3 4.94 4.46 1.13
C TYR A 3 5.58 3.42 2.06
N VAL A 4 4.76 2.53 2.60
CA VAL A 4 5.21 1.39 3.40
C VAL A 4 4.80 0.11 2.67
N MET A 5 5.79 -0.69 2.25
CA MET A 5 5.57 -1.95 1.53
C MET A 5 5.77 -3.11 2.49
N MET A 6 4.79 -3.99 2.62
CA MET A 6 4.86 -5.17 3.50
C MET A 6 4.36 -6.41 2.77
N ALA A 7 4.94 -7.58 3.05
CA ALA A 7 4.63 -8.79 2.28
C ALA A 7 3.29 -9.39 2.69
N LEU A 8 2.99 -9.40 3.99
CA LEU A 8 1.80 -10.02 4.56
C LEU A 8 0.95 -9.03 5.36
N TYR A 9 -0.36 -9.20 5.31
CA TYR A 9 -1.30 -8.38 6.10
C TYR A 9 -1.01 -8.47 7.61
N GLN A 10 -0.57 -9.62 8.12
CA GLN A 10 -0.24 -9.78 9.54
C GLN A 10 0.91 -8.88 10.00
N GLU A 11 1.86 -8.59 9.12
CA GLU A 11 2.96 -7.66 9.38
C GLU A 11 2.45 -6.21 9.39
N ALA A 12 1.49 -5.91 8.51
CA ALA A 12 0.89 -4.59 8.35
C ALA A 12 -0.20 -4.25 9.38
N HIS A 13 -0.85 -5.25 9.98
CA HIS A 13 -2.07 -5.07 10.76
C HIS A 13 -1.90 -4.09 11.93
N GLY A 14 -0.75 -4.14 12.61
CA GLY A 14 -0.43 -3.20 13.69
C GLY A 14 -0.40 -1.74 13.22
N LEU A 15 0.34 -1.48 12.13
CA LEU A 15 0.46 -0.14 11.54
C LEU A 15 -0.88 0.36 10.97
N ILE A 16 -1.65 -0.51 10.31
CA ILE A 16 -2.97 -0.15 9.78
C ILE A 16 -3.86 0.35 10.91
N ARG A 17 -3.85 -0.31 12.07
CA ARG A 17 -4.67 0.07 13.22
C ARG A 17 -4.15 1.34 13.89
N GLU A 18 -2.84 1.45 14.11
CA GLU A 18 -2.23 2.57 14.84
C GLU A 18 -2.27 3.88 14.06
N LEU A 19 -2.12 3.81 12.73
CA LEU A 19 -2.15 4.97 11.84
C LEU A 19 -3.53 5.23 11.23
N GLU A 20 -4.54 4.47 11.67
CA GLU A 20 -5.93 4.55 11.22
C GLU A 20 -6.08 4.47 9.67
N LEU A 21 -5.26 3.63 9.03
CA LEU A 21 -5.26 3.49 7.57
C LEU A 21 -6.55 2.83 7.10
N LYS A 22 -7.18 3.39 6.07
CA LYS A 22 -8.42 2.87 5.48
C LYS A 22 -8.14 2.13 4.20
N LYS A 23 -8.82 1.00 3.98
CA LYS A 23 -8.67 0.20 2.76
C LYS A 23 -9.11 1.03 1.55
N ASN A 24 -8.24 1.13 0.56
CA ASN A 24 -8.50 1.83 -0.69
C ASN A 24 -8.68 0.83 -1.83
N THR A 25 -9.92 0.68 -2.28
CA THR A 25 -10.29 -0.26 -3.35
C THR A 25 -9.95 0.25 -4.74
N ALA A 26 -9.54 1.52 -4.88
CA ALA A 26 -9.14 2.06 -6.17
C ALA A 26 -7.96 1.27 -6.75
N TYR A 27 -7.03 0.80 -5.92
CA TYR A 27 -5.79 0.09 -6.30
C TYR A 27 -5.95 -1.41 -6.53
N ALA A 28 -7.18 -1.91 -6.74
CA ALA A 28 -7.40 -3.30 -7.11
C ALA A 28 -6.52 -3.68 -8.34
N PRO A 29 -5.90 -4.87 -8.34
CA PRO A 29 -6.10 -5.99 -7.41
C PRO A 29 -5.27 -5.95 -6.12
N PHE A 30 -4.45 -4.91 -5.89
CA PHE A 30 -3.57 -4.85 -4.72
C PHE A 30 -4.28 -4.36 -3.47
N GLU A 31 -3.85 -4.87 -2.32
CA GLU A 31 -4.36 -4.43 -1.03
C GLU A 31 -3.61 -3.18 -0.55
N VAL A 32 -4.27 -2.03 -0.72
CA VAL A 32 -3.74 -0.73 -0.33
C VAL A 32 -4.57 -0.16 0.80
N PHE A 33 -3.89 0.45 1.77
CA PHE A 33 -4.49 1.17 2.88
C PHE A 33 -3.85 2.54 2.97
N ASP A 34 -4.63 3.60 3.09
CA ASP A 34 -4.08 4.95 3.19
C ASP A 34 -4.81 5.84 4.20
N ASN A 35 -4.09 6.88 4.59
CA ASN A 35 -4.59 8.02 5.33
C ASN A 35 -4.02 9.27 4.66
N GLU A 36 -4.82 9.87 3.78
CA GLU A 36 -4.42 11.05 3.00
C GLU A 36 -4.01 12.23 3.89
N SER A 37 -4.71 12.41 5.02
CA SER A 37 -4.40 13.47 5.99
C SER A 37 -3.01 13.30 6.62
N ALA A 38 -2.61 12.05 6.91
CA ALA A 38 -1.28 11.73 7.40
C ALA A 38 -0.23 11.63 6.28
N GLY A 39 -0.66 11.59 5.02
CA GLY A 39 0.21 11.39 3.87
C GLY A 39 0.91 10.04 3.86
N ILE A 40 0.28 8.99 4.40
CA ILE A 40 0.83 7.64 4.51
C ILE A 40 -0.03 6.66 3.71
N ARG A 41 0.65 5.78 2.96
CA ARG A 41 0.06 4.66 2.24
C ARG A 41 0.83 3.38 2.53
N LEU A 42 0.11 2.36 2.97
CA LEU A 42 0.63 1.01 3.16
C LEU A 42 0.10 0.10 2.05
N VAL A 43 0.98 -0.73 1.50
CA VAL A 43 0.65 -1.71 0.46
C VAL A 43 1.05 -3.09 0.96
N VAL A 44 0.10 -4.03 0.92
CA VAL A 44 0.40 -5.45 1.12
C VAL A 44 0.70 -6.05 -0.25
N THR A 45 1.97 -6.39 -0.48
CA THR A 45 2.48 -6.75 -1.82
C THR A 45 2.36 -8.24 -2.14
N GLY A 46 2.28 -9.09 -1.12
CA GLY A 46 2.56 -10.53 -1.24
C GLY A 46 4.05 -10.86 -1.07
N VAL A 47 4.34 -12.15 -0.86
CA VAL A 47 5.70 -12.66 -0.61
C VAL A 47 6.45 -12.89 -1.93
N GLY A 48 7.73 -12.53 -1.95
CA GLY A 48 8.65 -12.77 -3.06
C GLY A 48 8.87 -11.57 -3.97
N GLU A 49 10.00 -11.57 -4.69
CA GLU A 49 10.50 -10.43 -5.45
C GLU A 49 9.53 -9.96 -6.54
N ILE A 50 8.90 -10.90 -7.26
CA ILE A 50 7.97 -10.57 -8.36
C ILE A 50 6.71 -9.89 -7.82
N ALA A 51 6.15 -10.40 -6.72
CA ALA A 51 4.94 -9.84 -6.11
C ALA A 51 5.22 -8.43 -5.55
N ALA A 52 6.34 -8.27 -4.84
CA ALA A 52 6.83 -6.98 -4.35
C ALA A 52 7.00 -5.96 -5.49
N ALA A 53 7.77 -6.33 -6.53
CA ALA A 53 8.04 -5.44 -7.65
C ALA A 53 6.76 -5.04 -8.41
N ALA A 54 5.85 -5.99 -8.67
CA ALA A 54 4.60 -5.72 -9.38
C ALA A 54 3.69 -4.76 -8.60
N ALA A 55 3.51 -4.99 -7.29
CA ALA A 55 2.68 -4.14 -6.44
C ALA A 55 3.27 -2.73 -6.31
N THR A 56 4.58 -2.62 -6.04
CA THR A 56 5.25 -1.32 -5.93
C THR A 56 5.17 -0.54 -7.24
N ALA A 57 5.49 -1.17 -8.38
CA ALA A 57 5.44 -0.51 -9.68
C ALA A 57 4.01 -0.03 -10.02
N ALA A 58 3.00 -0.87 -9.81
CA ALA A 58 1.61 -0.52 -10.13
C ALA A 58 1.08 0.64 -9.28
N VAL A 59 1.35 0.64 -7.97
CA VAL A 59 0.90 1.71 -7.06
C VAL A 59 1.63 3.02 -7.38
N CYS A 60 2.95 2.99 -7.52
CA CYS A 60 3.74 4.20 -7.79
C CYS A 60 3.46 4.79 -9.17
N ALA A 61 3.30 3.95 -10.21
CA ALA A 61 3.01 4.43 -11.56
C ALA A 61 1.65 5.11 -11.64
N ARG A 62 0.64 4.58 -10.94
CA ARG A 62 -0.67 5.19 -10.87
C ARG A 62 -0.63 6.56 -10.18
N ASP A 63 0.00 6.63 -9.01
CA ASP A 63 0.09 7.88 -8.27
C ASP A 63 0.85 8.96 -9.05
N GLY A 64 1.87 8.56 -9.82
CA GLY A 64 2.58 9.48 -10.72
C GLY A 64 1.78 9.88 -11.96
N ALA A 65 0.78 9.10 -12.37
CA ALA A 65 -0.13 9.45 -13.46
C ALA A 65 -1.27 10.38 -13.01
N ASP A 66 -1.65 10.32 -11.73
CA ASP A 66 -2.67 11.16 -11.11
C ASP A 66 -2.10 12.48 -10.54
N ALA A 67 -0.79 12.74 -10.70
CA ALA A 67 -0.04 13.89 -10.14
C ALA A 67 0.12 15.09 -11.10
#